data_AF-A0A0J8B0V8-F1
#
_entry.id   AF-A0A0J8B0V8-F1
#
_cell.length_a   1.000
_cell.length_b   1.000
_cell.length_c   1.000
_cell.angle_alpha   90.00
_cell.angle_beta   90.00
_cell.angle_gamma   90.00
#
_symmetry.space_group_name_H-M   'P 1'
#
loop_
_entity.id
_entity.type
_entity.pdbx_description
1 polymer ?
#
loop_
_entity_poly.entity_id
_entity_poly.type
_entity_poly.pdbx_seq_one_letter_code
_entity_poly.pdbx_strand_id
1 'polypeptide(L)'
;MTDKQTLLALAARCEAATCADYALDLEIAEYGYQNDALFGVNYDPRLWMERNCWEPTASLDAAMTLVPIECYWQAGHDGEGRDPSMFAARVFDPMIMKRPATAVAETPSLALCAACLRARAGAMP
;
A
#
# COMPACT_ATOMS: atom_id res chain seq x y z
N MET A 1 -6.44 -15.71 -10.20
CA MET A 1 -6.60 -15.29 -8.79
C MET A 1 -7.65 -14.20 -8.77
N THR A 2 -8.44 -14.11 -7.69
CA THR A 2 -9.35 -12.96 -7.52
C THR A 2 -8.57 -11.70 -7.18
N ASP A 3 -9.12 -10.52 -7.44
CA ASP A 3 -8.50 -9.22 -7.11
C ASP A 3 -8.05 -9.15 -5.65
N LYS A 4 -8.87 -9.69 -4.76
CA LYS A 4 -8.55 -9.85 -3.34
C LYS A 4 -7.29 -10.66 -3.08
N GLN A 5 -7.10 -11.80 -3.77
CA GLN A 5 -5.91 -12.64 -3.58
C GLN A 5 -4.64 -11.95 -4.07
N THR A 6 -4.73 -11.25 -5.20
CA THR A 6 -3.62 -10.46 -5.76
C THR A 6 -3.19 -9.37 -4.78
N LEU A 7 -4.13 -8.58 -4.27
CA LEU A 7 -3.85 -7.53 -3.29
C LEU A 7 -3.21 -8.06 -2.01
N LEU A 8 -3.72 -9.18 -1.47
CA LEU A 8 -3.13 -9.80 -0.28
C LEU A 8 -1.73 -10.36 -0.53
N ALA A 9 -1.46 -10.87 -1.74
CA ALA A 9 -0.13 -11.35 -2.12
C ALA A 9 0.87 -10.18 -2.25
N LEU A 10 0.46 -9.07 -2.86
CA LEU A 10 1.28 -7.84 -2.92
C LEU A 10 1.55 -7.29 -1.52
N ALA A 11 0.53 -7.24 -0.64
CA ALA A 11 0.71 -6.80 0.74
C ALA A 11 1.73 -7.65 1.50
N ALA A 12 1.64 -8.99 1.38
CA ALA A 12 2.60 -9.89 2.02
C ALA A 12 4.03 -9.70 1.52
N ARG A 13 4.22 -9.31 0.25
CA ARG A 13 5.55 -8.98 -0.30
C ARG A 13 6.07 -7.65 0.23
N CYS A 14 5.22 -6.63 0.37
CA CYS A 14 5.61 -5.39 1.04
C CYS A 14 6.06 -5.64 2.48
N GLU A 15 5.36 -6.51 3.23
CA GLU A 15 5.71 -6.88 4.61
C GLU A 15 7.04 -7.65 4.70
N ALA A 16 7.39 -8.43 3.68
CA ALA A 16 8.63 -9.21 3.63
C ALA A 16 9.83 -8.44 3.07
N ALA A 17 9.59 -7.31 2.40
CA ALA A 17 10.65 -6.50 1.81
C ALA A 17 11.44 -5.77 2.91
N THR A 18 12.76 -5.70 2.74
CA THR A 18 13.68 -5.01 3.66
C THR A 18 14.11 -3.64 3.15
N CYS A 19 13.73 -3.28 1.92
CA CYS A 19 14.05 -2.01 1.30
C CYS A 19 13.03 -1.68 0.22
N ALA A 20 13.17 -0.51 -0.41
CA ALA A 20 12.42 -0.17 -1.61
C ALA A 20 12.60 -1.25 -2.69
N ASP A 21 11.50 -1.56 -3.39
CA ASP A 21 11.45 -2.59 -4.43
C ASP A 21 10.66 -2.05 -5.63
N TYR A 22 11.41 -1.62 -6.64
CA TYR A 22 10.85 -1.07 -7.89
C TYR A 22 9.99 -2.10 -8.65
N ALA A 23 10.34 -3.38 -8.61
CA ALA A 23 9.54 -4.41 -9.27
C ALA A 23 8.18 -4.56 -8.57
N LEU A 24 8.17 -4.49 -7.25
CA LEU A 24 6.95 -4.49 -6.46
C LEU A 24 6.11 -3.22 -6.70
N ASP A 25 6.74 -2.04 -6.77
CA ASP A 25 6.05 -0.79 -7.11
C ASP A 25 5.34 -0.87 -8.47
N LEU A 26 6.01 -1.46 -9.47
CA LEU A 26 5.45 -1.65 -10.80
C LEU A 26 4.24 -2.59 -10.79
N GLU A 27 4.30 -3.71 -10.06
CA GLU A 27 3.16 -4.61 -9.95
C GLU A 27 1.95 -3.96 -9.27
N ILE A 28 2.20 -3.09 -8.27
CA ILE A 28 1.15 -2.28 -7.65
C ILE A 28 0.56 -1.29 -8.67
N ALA A 29 1.40 -0.63 -9.48
CA ALA A 29 0.95 0.29 -10.52
C ALA A 29 0.11 -0.42 -11.60
N GLU A 30 0.57 -1.58 -12.06
CA GLU A 30 -0.13 -2.42 -13.05
C GLU A 30 -1.51 -2.85 -12.53
N TYR A 31 -1.60 -3.25 -11.25
CA TYR A 31 -2.88 -3.55 -10.62
C TYR A 31 -3.82 -2.33 -10.60
N GLY A 32 -3.31 -1.16 -10.16
CA GLY A 32 -4.10 0.07 -10.08
C GLY A 32 -4.59 0.57 -11.43
N TYR A 33 -3.79 0.42 -12.48
CA TYR A 33 -4.17 0.74 -13.86
C TYR A 33 -5.30 -0.14 -14.37
N GLN A 34 -5.25 -1.45 -14.09
CA GLN A 34 -6.25 -2.40 -14.56
C GLN A 34 -7.60 -2.26 -13.86
N ASN A 35 -7.61 -1.80 -12.60
CA ASN A 35 -8.79 -1.95 -11.72
C ASN A 35 -9.37 -0.64 -11.17
N ASP A 36 -8.58 0.42 -11.01
CA ASP A 36 -8.99 1.59 -10.19
C ASP A 36 -8.87 2.94 -10.90
N ALA A 37 -8.47 2.97 -12.18
CA ALA A 37 -8.20 4.22 -12.93
C ALA A 37 -7.29 5.21 -12.17
N LEU A 38 -6.49 4.72 -11.21
CA LEU A 38 -5.51 5.47 -10.42
C LEU A 38 -4.59 6.29 -11.33
N PHE A 39 -4.37 5.79 -12.55
CA PHE A 39 -3.55 6.37 -13.59
C PHE A 39 -4.44 6.54 -14.82
N GLY A 40 -4.54 7.76 -15.36
CA GLY A 40 -5.51 8.14 -16.40
C GLY A 40 -5.53 7.20 -17.62
N VAL A 41 -6.66 7.20 -18.35
CA VAL A 41 -6.93 6.32 -19.50
C VAL A 41 -5.84 6.42 -20.59
N ASN A 42 -5.33 5.26 -21.04
CA ASN A 42 -4.31 5.05 -22.08
C ASN A 42 -2.85 5.37 -21.69
N TYR A 43 -2.40 4.90 -20.54
CA TYR A 43 -1.04 5.17 -20.09
C TYR A 43 -0.31 3.92 -19.59
N ASP A 44 0.91 3.67 -20.08
CA ASP A 44 1.78 2.58 -19.63
C ASP A 44 2.21 2.83 -18.16
N PRO A 45 1.94 1.92 -17.21
CA PRO A 45 2.29 2.08 -15.80
C PRO A 45 3.77 2.42 -15.57
N ARG A 46 4.70 1.83 -16.35
CA ARG A 46 6.15 2.09 -16.23
C ARG A 46 6.48 3.52 -16.59
N LEU A 47 5.96 3.99 -17.73
CA LEU A 47 6.17 5.35 -18.19
C LEU A 47 5.56 6.35 -17.20
N TRP A 48 4.43 5.99 -16.55
CA TRP A 48 3.77 6.89 -15.61
C TRP A 48 4.61 7.01 -14.34
N MET A 49 5.08 5.88 -13.81
CA MET A 49 5.96 5.84 -12.66
C MET A 49 7.25 6.62 -12.91
N GLU A 50 7.89 6.41 -14.05
CA GLU A 50 9.13 7.10 -14.42
C GLU A 50 8.94 8.61 -14.47
N ARG A 51 7.85 9.09 -15.10
CA ARG A 51 7.60 10.54 -15.21
C ARG A 51 7.23 11.21 -13.89
N ASN A 52 6.56 10.48 -13.01
CA ASN A 52 6.08 11.03 -11.74
C ASN A 52 7.00 10.67 -10.56
N CYS A 53 8.08 9.93 -10.81
CA CYS A 53 8.94 9.34 -9.78
C CYS A 53 8.11 8.64 -8.68
N TRP A 54 7.10 7.88 -9.10
CA TRP A 54 6.16 7.24 -8.16
C TRP A 54 6.72 5.90 -7.68
N GLU A 55 7.29 5.92 -6.48
CA GLU A 55 7.98 4.80 -5.84
C GLU A 55 7.40 4.58 -4.43
N PRO A 56 6.19 3.99 -4.30
CA PRO A 56 5.48 3.90 -3.03
C PRO A 56 6.20 3.03 -1.99
N THR A 57 7.02 2.05 -2.37
CA THR A 57 7.86 1.30 -1.41
C THR A 57 9.05 2.13 -0.88
N ALA A 58 9.47 3.18 -1.60
CA ALA A 58 10.58 4.06 -1.24
C ALA A 58 10.14 5.36 -0.53
N SER A 59 8.99 5.91 -0.90
CA SER A 59 8.53 7.23 -0.47
C SER A 59 7.19 7.16 0.27
N LEU A 60 7.15 7.70 1.49
CA LEU A 60 5.92 7.74 2.28
C LEU A 60 4.85 8.61 1.59
N ASP A 61 5.25 9.72 0.98
CA ASP A 61 4.34 10.60 0.24
C ASP A 61 3.72 9.86 -0.96
N ALA A 62 4.52 9.06 -1.67
CA ALA A 62 4.00 8.19 -2.73
C ALA A 62 3.08 7.10 -2.16
N ALA A 63 3.44 6.45 -1.06
CA ALA A 63 2.59 5.45 -0.40
C ALA A 63 1.24 6.02 0.07
N MET A 64 1.20 7.30 0.50
CA MET A 64 -0.04 7.98 0.88
C MET A 64 -1.05 8.08 -0.27
N THR A 65 -0.59 8.08 -1.53
CA THR A 65 -1.50 8.06 -2.69
C THR A 65 -2.26 6.74 -2.85
N LEU A 66 -1.81 5.66 -2.20
CA LEU A 66 -2.48 4.35 -2.21
C LEU A 66 -3.62 4.26 -1.20
N VAL A 67 -3.66 5.16 -0.21
CA VAL A 67 -4.70 5.20 0.81
C VAL A 67 -6.06 5.29 0.11
N PRO A 68 -7.01 4.38 0.39
CA PRO A 68 -8.33 4.44 -0.21
C PRO A 68 -9.02 5.77 0.10
N ILE A 69 -9.88 6.22 -0.82
CA ILE A 69 -10.52 7.53 -0.72
C ILE A 69 -11.38 7.57 0.55
N GLU A 70 -11.45 8.72 1.21
CA GLU A 70 -12.18 8.92 2.47
C GLU A 70 -11.65 8.11 3.69
N CYS A 71 -10.63 7.27 3.52
CA CYS A 71 -10.00 6.56 4.63
C CYS A 71 -8.98 7.44 5.37
N TYR A 72 -8.82 7.18 6.66
CA TYR A 72 -7.72 7.72 7.47
C TYR A 72 -6.59 6.71 7.57
N TRP A 73 -5.38 7.20 7.82
CA TRP A 73 -4.22 6.33 8.01
C TRP A 73 -3.36 6.80 9.17
N GLN A 74 -2.62 5.86 9.75
CA GLN A 74 -1.62 6.09 10.77
C GLN A 74 -0.41 5.21 10.44
N ALA A 75 0.80 5.78 10.52
CA ALA A 75 2.04 5.02 10.45
C ALA A 75 3.00 5.51 11.54
N GLY A 76 3.77 4.58 12.11
CA GLY A 76 4.76 4.87 13.13
C GLY A 76 5.49 3.61 13.56
N HIS A 77 6.41 3.75 14.51
CA HIS A 77 6.95 2.57 15.19
C HIS A 77 5.82 1.84 15.91
N ASP A 78 5.82 0.51 15.83
CA ASP A 78 4.71 -0.26 16.38
C ASP A 78 4.58 -0.08 17.90
N GLY A 79 5.68 0.27 18.60
CA GLY A 79 5.80 0.64 20.01
C GLY A 79 5.37 -0.43 21.03
N GLU A 80 4.53 -1.36 20.59
CA GLU A 80 3.81 -2.38 21.35
C GLU A 80 3.84 -3.76 20.65
N GLY A 81 4.42 -3.86 19.45
CA GLY A 81 4.58 -5.13 18.75
C GLY A 81 5.89 -5.83 19.10
N ARG A 82 6.15 -6.93 18.39
CA ARG A 82 7.18 -7.91 18.79
C ARG A 82 8.60 -7.41 18.57
N ASP A 83 8.78 -6.42 17.68
CA ASP A 83 10.06 -5.84 17.33
C ASP A 83 9.94 -4.30 17.21
N PRO A 84 10.52 -3.54 18.14
CA PRO A 84 10.42 -2.08 18.16
C PRO A 84 11.15 -1.39 16.99
N SER A 85 12.02 -2.08 16.24
CA SER A 85 12.63 -1.50 15.04
C SER A 85 11.68 -1.47 13.85
N MET A 86 10.59 -2.24 13.88
CA MET A 86 9.63 -2.32 12.78
C MET A 86 8.62 -1.17 12.82
N PHE A 87 8.08 -0.86 11.64
CA PHE A 87 7.02 0.13 11.47
C PHE A 87 5.68 -0.57 11.33
N ALA A 88 4.65 -0.05 12.00
CA ALA A 88 3.27 -0.46 11.81
C ALA A 88 2.48 0.64 11.11
N ALA A 89 1.62 0.23 10.17
CA ALA A 89 0.64 1.10 9.56
C ALA A 89 -0.78 0.56 9.74
N ARG A 90 -1.74 1.48 9.81
CA ARG A 90 -3.17 1.21 9.99
C ARG A 90 -3.96 2.09 9.05
N VAL A 91 -4.89 1.51 8.31
CA VAL A 91 -5.86 2.21 7.45
C VAL A 91 -7.26 1.99 8.01
N PHE A 92 -7.98 3.08 8.24
CA PHE A 92 -9.28 3.10 8.90
C PHE A 92 -10.37 3.53 7.93
N ASP A 93 -11.42 2.74 7.85
CA ASP A 93 -12.69 3.15 7.28
C ASP A 93 -13.45 4.02 8.32
N PRO A 94 -13.76 5.29 8.01
CA PRO A 94 -14.45 6.20 8.92
C PRO A 94 -15.87 5.77 9.28
N MET A 95 -16.54 5.03 8.40
CA MET A 95 -17.94 4.59 8.56
C MET A 95 -18.03 3.32 9.40
N ILE A 96 -17.05 2.42 9.27
CA ILE A 96 -17.11 1.11 9.90
C ILE A 96 -16.37 1.08 11.24
N MET A 97 -15.27 1.86 11.42
CA MET A 97 -14.49 2.07 12.67
C MET A 97 -14.15 0.83 13.52
N LYS A 98 -14.47 -0.40 13.07
CA LYS A 98 -14.46 -1.60 13.91
C LYS A 98 -13.15 -2.36 13.86
N ARG A 99 -12.44 -2.36 12.72
CA ARG A 99 -11.08 -2.93 12.58
C ARG A 99 -10.33 -2.26 11.44
N PRO A 100 -9.21 -1.55 11.69
CA PRO A 100 -8.36 -1.07 10.61
C PRO A 100 -7.70 -2.23 9.86
N ALA A 101 -7.39 -2.01 8.58
CA ALA A 101 -6.43 -2.84 7.89
C ALA A 101 -5.03 -2.52 8.43
N THR A 102 -4.27 -3.53 8.83
CA THR A 102 -2.97 -3.34 9.48
C THR A 102 -1.87 -4.13 8.80
N ALA A 103 -0.66 -3.58 8.81
CA ALA A 103 0.55 -4.24 8.36
C ALA A 103 1.76 -3.75 9.16
N VAL A 104 2.81 -4.58 9.20
CA VAL A 104 4.10 -4.29 9.84
C VAL A 104 5.21 -4.58 8.83
N ALA A 105 6.16 -3.67 8.67
CA ALA A 105 7.27 -3.81 7.71
C ALA A 105 8.53 -3.04 8.16
N GLU A 106 9.63 -3.25 7.44
CA GLU A 106 10.95 -2.66 7.72
C GLU A 106 10.97 -1.13 7.63
N THR A 107 10.13 -0.55 6.78
CA THR A 107 10.03 0.90 6.57
C THR A 107 8.58 1.39 6.69
N PRO A 108 8.35 2.67 7.04
CA PRO A 108 6.98 3.20 7.12
C PRO A 108 6.26 3.17 5.77
N SER A 109 6.98 3.39 4.66
CA SER A 109 6.43 3.34 3.31
C SER A 109 5.94 1.93 2.95
N LEU A 110 6.75 0.90 3.24
CA LEU A 110 6.37 -0.51 3.04
C LEU A 110 5.17 -0.91 3.89
N ALA A 111 5.17 -0.51 5.17
CA ALA A 111 4.07 -0.81 6.09
C ALA A 111 2.76 -0.17 5.58
N LEU A 112 2.81 1.10 5.16
CA LEU A 112 1.64 1.80 4.63
C LEU A 112 1.15 1.18 3.32
N CYS A 113 2.05 0.83 2.39
CA CYS A 113 1.68 0.12 1.16
C CYS A 113 0.91 -1.17 1.46
N ALA A 114 1.45 -2.00 2.35
CA ALA A 114 0.81 -3.26 2.74
C ALA A 114 -0.57 -3.04 3.38
N ALA A 115 -0.70 -2.05 4.27
CA ALA A 115 -1.97 -1.73 4.92
C ALA A 115 -3.03 -1.23 3.92
N CYS A 116 -2.65 -0.39 2.95
CA CYS A 116 -3.53 0.08 1.88
C CYS A 116 -4.00 -1.05 0.96
N LEU A 117 -3.09 -1.96 0.58
CA LEU A 117 -3.43 -3.13 -0.24
C LEU A 117 -4.41 -4.07 0.50
N ARG A 118 -4.19 -4.29 1.80
CA ARG A 118 -5.13 -5.05 2.66
C ARG A 118 -6.48 -4.35 2.80
N ALA A 119 -6.50 -3.01 2.92
CA ALA A 119 -7.72 -2.22 2.97
C ALA A 119 -8.57 -2.41 1.71
N ARG A 120 -7.96 -2.27 0.53
CA ARG A 120 -8.62 -2.51 -0.77
C ARG A 120 -9.08 -3.97 -0.91
N ALA A 121 -8.29 -4.93 -0.44
CA ALA A 121 -8.68 -6.35 -0.44
C ALA A 121 -9.89 -6.64 0.48
N GLY A 122 -10.08 -5.81 1.51
CA GLY A 122 -11.23 -5.79 2.39
C GLY A 122 -12.44 -5.02 1.84
N ALA A 123 -12.34 -4.46 0.63
CA ALA A 123 -13.33 -3.59 -0.01
C ALA A 123 -13.64 -2.33 0.81
N MET A 124 -12.63 -1.73 1.44
CA MET A 124 -12.73 -0.35 1.92
C MET A 124 -12.96 0.60 0.73
N PRO A 125 -13.73 1.69 0.91
CA PRO A 125 -14.15 2.59 -0.16
C PRO A 125 -13.01 3.26 -0.91
#